data_AF-A0A7J7P1I0-F1
#
_entry.id   AF-A0A7J7P1I0-F1
#
_cell.length_a   1.000
_cell.length_b   1.000
_cell.length_c   1.000
_cell.angle_alpha   90.00
_cell.angle_beta   90.00
_cell.angle_gamma   90.00
#
_symmetry.space_group_name_H-M   'P 1'
#
loop_
_entity.id
_entity.type
_entity.pdbx_description
1 polymer ?
#
loop_
_entity_poly.entity_id
_entity_poly.type
_entity_poly.pdbx_seq_one_letter_code
_entity_poly.pdbx_strand_id
1 'polypeptide(L)'
;MLATSATEGYYGFIIWAFQHTESNIAETGLNLLLAMLKKFQASEFCNQFHQTYFLNIEQEIFAVLTYSFHKPGFKLHVLLLQHLFSLVNSGSLTEPLWDSSIVSQTYPDNVMFVRDYTITLLSTSFPNMSISAVTLFVNSLFESRNNSATFKEHIWDFLVQSKGFSS
;
A
#
# COMPACT_ATOMS: atom_id res chain seq x y z
N MET A 1 24.89 -1.98 11.32
CA MET A 1 24.98 -3.20 10.48
C MET A 1 24.36 -4.45 11.14
N LEU A 2 24.21 -4.53 12.47
CA LEU A 2 23.53 -5.66 13.14
C LEU A 2 22.01 -5.47 13.36
N ALA A 3 21.47 -4.26 13.19
CA ALA A 3 20.05 -3.96 13.40
C ALA A 3 19.16 -4.18 12.15
N THR A 4 19.78 -4.31 10.96
CA THR A 4 19.08 -4.47 9.68
C THR A 4 18.54 -5.90 9.47
N SER A 5 19.27 -6.94 9.87
CA SER A 5 18.84 -8.33 9.63
C SER A 5 17.61 -8.75 10.46
N ALA A 6 17.50 -8.26 11.70
CA ALA A 6 16.36 -8.57 12.55
C ALA A 6 15.09 -7.85 12.07
N THR A 7 15.21 -6.59 11.65
CA THR A 7 14.07 -5.81 11.13
C THR A 7 13.55 -6.37 9.80
N GLU A 8 14.44 -6.80 8.91
CA GLU A 8 14.09 -7.56 7.70
C GLU A 8 13.38 -8.89 8.03
N GLY A 9 13.84 -9.61 9.05
CA GLY A 9 13.22 -10.86 9.51
C GLY A 9 11.80 -10.66 10.06
N TYR A 10 11.59 -9.65 10.90
CA TYR A 10 10.25 -9.31 11.41
C TYR A 10 9.32 -8.83 10.30
N TYR A 11 9.83 -8.04 9.35
CA TYR A 11 9.06 -7.57 8.22
C TYR A 11 8.63 -8.71 7.28
N GLY A 12 9.56 -9.62 6.95
CA GLY A 12 9.26 -10.80 6.14
C GLY A 12 8.20 -11.71 6.79
N PHE A 13 8.24 -11.86 8.12
CA PHE A 13 7.21 -12.59 8.86
C PHE A 13 5.83 -11.91 8.76
N ILE A 14 5.77 -10.58 8.85
CA ILE A 14 4.53 -9.82 8.72
C ILE A 14 3.90 -10.04 7.34
N ILE A 15 4.69 -9.93 6.26
CA ILE A 15 4.23 -10.20 4.89
C ILE A 15 3.66 -11.61 4.78
N TRP A 16 4.43 -12.60 5.21
CA TRP A 16 4.00 -13.99 5.20
C TRP A 16 2.68 -14.18 5.97
N ALA A 17 2.56 -13.56 7.15
CA ALA A 17 1.38 -13.70 7.99
C ALA A 17 0.12 -13.11 7.35
N PHE A 18 0.17 -11.89 6.79
CA PHE A 18 -1.04 -11.31 6.17
C PHE A 18 -1.38 -11.88 4.79
N GLN A 19 -0.44 -12.56 4.14
CA GLN A 19 -0.71 -13.34 2.92
C GLN A 19 -1.34 -14.71 3.21
N HIS A 20 -1.36 -15.13 4.49
CA HIS A 20 -1.85 -16.45 4.89
C HIS A 20 -3.35 -16.63 4.60
N THR A 21 -3.75 -17.86 4.27
CA THR A 21 -5.16 -18.19 3.97
C THR A 21 -6.02 -18.34 5.22
N GLU A 22 -5.41 -18.72 6.34
CA GLU A 22 -6.08 -18.80 7.65
C GLU A 22 -6.35 -17.40 8.23
N SER A 23 -7.63 -17.13 8.51
CA SER A 23 -8.11 -15.82 8.97
C SER A 23 -7.40 -15.26 10.18
N ASN A 24 -7.18 -16.08 11.19
CA ASN A 24 -6.61 -15.63 12.45
C ASN A 24 -5.15 -15.19 12.27
N ILE A 25 -4.38 -15.92 11.45
CA ILE A 25 -2.98 -15.60 11.13
C ILE A 25 -2.94 -14.32 10.30
N ALA A 26 -3.79 -14.22 9.28
CA ALA A 26 -3.87 -13.03 8.43
C ALA A 26 -4.23 -11.76 9.23
N GLU A 27 -5.27 -11.83 10.05
CA GLU A 27 -5.68 -10.70 10.89
C GLU A 27 -4.62 -10.33 11.92
N THR A 28 -3.92 -11.30 12.50
CA THR A 28 -2.79 -11.03 13.41
C THR A 28 -1.67 -10.29 12.69
N GLY A 29 -1.29 -10.74 11.48
CA GLY A 29 -0.29 -10.07 10.65
C GLY A 29 -0.68 -8.64 10.29
N LEU A 30 -1.93 -8.41 9.90
CA LEU A 30 -2.44 -7.08 9.54
C LEU A 30 -2.49 -6.12 10.73
N ASN A 31 -2.94 -6.61 11.89
CA ASN A 31 -2.95 -5.81 13.12
C ASN A 31 -1.54 -5.47 13.59
N LEU A 32 -0.60 -6.41 13.47
CA LEU A 32 0.81 -6.17 13.78
C LEU A 32 1.42 -5.12 12.85
N LEU A 33 1.16 -5.21 11.54
CA LEU A 33 1.59 -4.21 10.57
C LEU A 33 1.02 -2.82 10.89
N LEU A 34 -0.27 -2.73 11.22
CA LEU A 34 -0.90 -1.47 11.59
C LEU A 34 -0.28 -0.86 12.86
N ALA A 35 0.00 -1.69 13.86
CA ALA A 35 0.67 -1.26 15.09
C ALA A 35 2.10 -0.77 14.80
N MET A 36 2.82 -1.44 13.90
CA MET A 36 4.16 -1.07 13.47
C MET A 36 4.16 0.30 12.76
N LEU A 37 3.27 0.49 11.79
CA LEU A 37 3.11 1.75 11.05
C LEU A 37 2.85 2.93 12.01
N LYS A 38 1.89 2.77 12.93
CA LYS A 38 1.58 3.80 13.94
C LYS A 38 2.76 4.13 14.85
N LYS A 39 3.55 3.12 15.24
CA LYS A 39 4.75 3.33 16.07
C LYS A 39 5.84 4.09 15.33
N PHE A 40 6.12 3.72 14.08
CA PHE A 40 7.16 4.39 13.28
C PHE A 40 6.75 5.80 12.85
N GLN A 41 5.46 6.04 12.58
CA GLN A 41 4.97 7.39 12.30
C GLN A 41 5.28 8.38 13.45
N ALA A 42 5.26 7.91 14.70
CA ALA A 42 5.52 8.72 15.88
C ALA A 42 7.01 8.71 16.33
N SER A 43 7.90 8.02 15.62
CA SER A 43 9.30 7.88 16.01
C SER A 43 10.23 8.71 15.14
N GLU A 44 11.46 8.92 15.61
CA GLU A 44 12.53 9.58 14.83
C GLU A 44 12.93 8.80 13.56
N PHE A 45 12.57 7.51 13.48
CA PHE A 45 12.87 6.64 12.35
C PHE A 45 11.76 6.64 11.28
N CYS A 46 10.78 7.55 11.36
CA CYS A 46 9.65 7.61 10.43
C CYS A 46 10.09 7.60 8.97
N ASN A 47 10.95 8.55 8.56
CA ASN A 47 11.43 8.63 7.17
C ASN A 47 12.21 7.38 6.76
N GLN A 48 13.18 6.95 7.58
CA GLN A 48 14.02 5.78 7.27
C GLN A 48 13.19 4.51 7.08
N PHE A 49 12.18 4.31 7.94
CA PHE A 49 11.28 3.16 7.83
C PHE A 49 10.49 3.19 6.53
N HIS A 50 9.86 4.32 6.20
CA HIS A 50 9.00 4.41 5.02
C HIS A 50 9.80 4.43 3.71
N GLN A 51 11.01 4.99 3.68
CA GLN A 51 11.92 4.86 2.54
C GLN A 51 12.26 3.40 2.22
N THR A 52 12.32 2.54 3.26
CA THR A 52 12.66 1.13 3.10
C THR A 52 11.43 0.29 2.75
N TYR A 53 10.29 0.52 3.40
CA TYR A 53 9.17 -0.43 3.40
C TYR A 53 7.88 0.08 2.76
N PHE A 54 7.69 1.38 2.53
CA PHE A 54 6.40 1.94 2.09
C PHE A 54 5.87 1.27 0.80
N LEU A 55 6.67 1.32 -0.28
CA LEU A 55 6.26 0.83 -1.60
C LEU A 55 6.03 -0.67 -1.62
N ASN A 56 6.83 -1.42 -0.85
CA ASN A 56 6.66 -2.86 -0.74
C ASN A 56 5.40 -3.21 0.07
N ILE A 57 5.11 -2.52 1.17
CA ILE A 57 3.85 -2.72 1.91
C ILE A 57 2.64 -2.43 1.01
N GLU A 58 2.66 -1.33 0.26
CA GLU A 58 1.59 -0.99 -0.69
C GLU A 58 1.38 -2.10 -1.73
N GLN A 59 2.47 -2.52 -2.37
CA GLN A 59 2.45 -3.58 -3.38
C GLN A 59 1.88 -4.89 -2.83
N GLU A 60 2.33 -5.32 -1.65
CA GLU A 60 1.88 -6.57 -1.05
C GLU A 60 0.41 -6.52 -0.64
N ILE A 61 -0.08 -5.37 -0.13
CA ILE A 61 -1.51 -5.24 0.18
C ILE A 61 -2.35 -5.30 -1.10
N PHE A 62 -1.94 -4.63 -2.18
CA PHE A 62 -2.65 -4.73 -3.46
C PHE A 62 -2.61 -6.14 -4.02
N ALA A 63 -1.45 -6.80 -4.04
CA ALA A 63 -1.32 -8.19 -4.47
C ALA A 63 -2.26 -9.11 -3.68
N VAL A 64 -2.39 -8.87 -2.37
CA VAL A 64 -3.33 -9.61 -1.55
C VAL A 64 -4.78 -9.26 -1.93
N LEU A 65 -5.17 -8.00 -2.00
CA LEU A 65 -6.55 -7.62 -2.36
C LEU A 65 -7.01 -8.17 -3.72
N THR A 66 -6.10 -8.34 -4.67
CA THR A 66 -6.43 -8.73 -6.06
C THR A 66 -6.40 -10.24 -6.31
N TYR A 67 -5.69 -11.03 -5.49
CA TYR A 67 -5.41 -12.45 -5.76
C TYR A 67 -6.53 -13.46 -5.36
N SER A 68 -7.52 -13.14 -4.51
CA SER A 68 -8.59 -14.12 -4.18
C SER A 68 -9.86 -13.53 -3.55
N PHE A 69 -11.01 -14.16 -3.84
CA PHE A 69 -12.39 -13.71 -3.59
C PHE A 69 -12.92 -13.82 -2.15
N HIS A 70 -12.18 -14.40 -1.22
CA HIS A 70 -12.54 -14.35 0.19
C HIS A 70 -11.26 -14.19 1.00
N LYS A 71 -10.86 -12.94 1.23
CA LYS A 71 -9.77 -12.66 2.16
C LYS A 71 -10.34 -12.28 3.52
N PRO A 72 -10.04 -13.07 4.56
CA PRO A 72 -10.04 -12.54 5.91
C PRO A 72 -9.31 -11.20 5.95
N GLY A 73 -9.75 -10.28 6.81
CA GLY A 73 -9.06 -9.01 6.95
C GLY A 73 -9.23 -8.00 5.79
N PHE A 74 -10.17 -8.16 4.84
CA PHE A 74 -10.44 -7.13 3.81
C PHE A 74 -10.53 -5.71 4.40
N LYS A 75 -11.27 -5.56 5.50
CA LYS A 75 -11.39 -4.28 6.21
C LYS A 75 -10.03 -3.73 6.69
N LEU A 76 -9.13 -4.60 7.15
CA LEU A 76 -7.80 -4.21 7.62
C LEU A 76 -6.86 -3.88 6.45
N HIS A 77 -6.92 -4.61 5.33
CA HIS A 77 -6.18 -4.25 4.12
C HIS A 77 -6.57 -2.86 3.61
N VAL A 78 -7.87 -2.58 3.51
CA VAL A 78 -8.37 -1.26 3.11
C VAL A 78 -7.92 -0.18 4.09
N LEU A 79 -7.98 -0.45 5.39
CA LEU A 79 -7.53 0.48 6.42
C LEU A 79 -6.03 0.79 6.31
N LEU A 80 -5.19 -0.21 6.01
CA LEU A 80 -3.76 -0.04 5.83
C LEU A 80 -3.43 0.78 4.58
N LEU A 81 -4.09 0.52 3.44
CA LEU A 81 -3.94 1.37 2.25
C LEU A 81 -4.37 2.81 2.53
N GLN A 82 -5.52 3.00 3.17
CA GLN A 82 -6.00 4.33 3.54
C GLN A 82 -4.99 5.04 4.46
N HIS A 83 -4.37 4.32 5.40
CA HIS A 83 -3.33 4.85 6.27
C HIS A 83 -2.11 5.32 5.48
N LEU A 84 -1.55 4.49 4.58
CA LEU A 84 -0.40 4.86 3.75
C LEU A 84 -0.69 6.10 2.89
N PHE A 85 -1.87 6.15 2.26
CA PHE A 85 -2.27 7.25 1.37
C PHE A 85 -2.54 8.54 2.15
N SER A 86 -2.98 8.43 3.41
CA SER A 86 -3.10 9.58 4.31
C SER A 86 -1.74 10.08 4.78
N LEU A 87 -0.81 9.16 5.05
CA LEU A 87 0.54 9.47 5.56
C LEU A 87 1.37 10.30 4.58
N VAL A 88 1.32 9.99 3.28
CA VAL A 88 2.05 10.78 2.26
C VAL A 88 1.56 12.23 2.18
N ASN A 89 0.32 12.51 2.61
CA ASN A 89 -0.25 13.84 2.63
C ASN A 89 -0.27 14.49 4.03
N SER A 90 0.25 13.82 5.08
CA SER A 90 0.18 14.34 6.46
C SER A 90 1.28 15.35 6.77
N GLY A 91 2.32 15.44 5.93
CA GLY A 91 3.55 16.19 6.21
C GLY A 91 4.52 15.44 7.15
N SER A 92 4.20 14.20 7.54
CA SER A 92 5.09 13.39 8.40
C SER A 92 6.28 12.78 7.63
N LEU A 93 6.15 12.61 6.32
CA LEU A 93 7.20 12.11 5.43
C LEU A 93 7.88 13.30 4.75
N THR A 94 9.00 13.73 5.31
CA THR A 94 9.75 14.90 4.85
C THR A 94 10.85 14.54 3.86
N GLU A 95 11.28 13.28 3.84
CA GLU A 95 12.28 12.78 2.91
C GLU A 95 11.61 12.11 1.70
N PRO A 96 12.27 12.11 0.52
CA PRO A 96 11.77 11.42 -0.66
C PRO A 96 11.61 9.91 -0.42
N LEU A 97 10.48 9.35 -0.87
CA LEU A 97 10.23 7.90 -0.89
C LEU A 97 10.89 7.18 -2.08
N TRP A 98 11.49 7.94 -3.01
CA TRP A 98 12.19 7.40 -4.17
C TRP A 98 13.69 7.62 -4.06
N ASP A 99 14.45 6.71 -4.66
CA ASP A 99 15.88 6.89 -4.84
C ASP A 99 16.16 7.66 -6.15
N SER A 100 16.62 8.90 -6.01
CA SER A 100 16.98 9.77 -7.15
C SER A 100 18.11 9.23 -8.03
N SER A 101 18.90 8.26 -7.54
CA SER A 101 19.93 7.58 -8.35
C SER A 101 19.37 6.49 -9.26
N ILE A 102 18.18 5.98 -8.93
CA ILE A 102 17.50 4.89 -9.65
C ILE A 102 16.38 5.48 -10.52
N VAL A 103 15.63 6.44 -10.00
CA VAL A 103 14.48 7.05 -10.65
C VAL A 103 14.91 8.31 -11.38
N SER A 104 14.93 8.23 -12.72
CA SER A 104 15.32 9.35 -13.59
C SER A 104 14.31 10.50 -13.64
N GLN A 105 13.06 10.24 -13.26
CA GLN A 105 12.00 11.22 -13.23
C GLN A 105 12.04 12.03 -11.93
N THR A 106 11.91 13.35 -12.04
CA THR A 106 11.82 14.25 -10.90
C THR A 106 10.37 14.35 -10.41
N TYR A 107 10.16 14.16 -9.10
CA TYR A 107 8.86 14.36 -8.47
C TYR A 107 8.88 15.58 -7.55
N PRO A 108 7.79 16.37 -7.51
CA PRO A 108 7.70 17.53 -6.62
C PRO A 108 7.52 17.14 -5.15
N ASP A 109 6.86 16.02 -4.88
CA ASP A 109 6.57 15.53 -3.53
C ASP A 109 6.28 14.02 -3.53
N ASN A 110 6.14 13.46 -2.32
CA ASN A 110 5.80 12.06 -2.10
C ASN A 110 4.39 11.69 -2.60
N VAL A 111 3.45 12.63 -2.67
CA VAL A 111 2.08 12.36 -3.14
C VAL A 111 2.08 12.06 -4.63
N MET A 112 2.78 12.88 -5.42
CA MET A 112 2.90 12.70 -6.87
C MET A 112 3.71 11.45 -7.21
N PHE A 113 4.77 11.17 -6.45
CA PHE A 113 5.54 9.94 -6.63
C PHE A 113 4.71 8.68 -6.37
N VAL A 114 4.05 8.59 -5.20
CA VAL A 114 3.26 7.40 -4.86
C VAL A 114 2.09 7.23 -5.82
N ARG A 115 1.43 8.31 -6.23
CA ARG A 115 0.36 8.24 -7.24
C ARG A 115 0.85 7.61 -8.55
N ASP A 116 1.97 8.06 -9.08
CA ASP A 116 2.51 7.53 -10.35
C ASP A 116 2.99 6.07 -10.19
N TYR A 117 3.60 5.75 -9.05
CA TYR A 117 3.96 4.38 -8.68
C TYR A 117 2.74 3.46 -8.65
N THR A 118 1.66 3.85 -7.94
CA THR A 118 0.43 3.05 -7.85
C THR A 118 -0.21 2.85 -9.23
N ILE A 119 -0.25 3.88 -10.08
CA ILE A 119 -0.78 3.78 -11.45
C ILE A 119 0.04 2.78 -12.26
N THR A 120 1.37 2.87 -12.19
CA THR A 120 2.28 1.96 -12.89
C THR A 120 2.13 0.52 -12.41
N LEU A 121 2.09 0.32 -11.09
CA LEU A 121 1.91 -0.98 -10.44
C LEU A 121 0.62 -1.66 -10.91
N LEU A 122 -0.51 -0.95 -10.85
CA LEU A 122 -1.81 -1.51 -11.18
C LEU A 122 -2.00 -1.67 -12.69
N SER A 123 -1.49 -0.76 -13.51
CA SER A 123 -1.54 -0.91 -14.98
C SER A 123 -0.75 -2.13 -15.44
N THR A 124 0.39 -2.41 -14.77
CA THR A 124 1.19 -3.61 -15.04
C THR A 124 0.47 -4.88 -14.56
N SER A 125 -0.20 -4.81 -13.41
CA SER A 125 -0.93 -5.96 -12.84
C SER A 125 -2.24 -6.28 -13.57
N PHE A 126 -2.83 -5.29 -14.25
CA PHE A 126 -4.11 -5.41 -14.96
C PHE A 126 -4.01 -4.89 -16.40
N PRO A 127 -3.26 -5.57 -17.29
CA PRO A 127 -3.00 -5.09 -18.65
C PRO A 127 -4.26 -4.96 -19.52
N ASN A 128 -5.35 -5.63 -19.11
CA ASN A 128 -6.64 -5.61 -19.79
C ASN A 128 -7.53 -4.41 -19.37
N MET A 129 -7.19 -3.69 -18.29
CA MET A 129 -7.83 -2.42 -17.96
C MET A 129 -7.15 -1.26 -18.68
N SER A 130 -7.93 -0.25 -19.10
CA SER A 130 -7.34 0.95 -19.69
C SER A 130 -6.55 1.73 -18.64
N ILE A 131 -5.43 2.33 -19.07
CA ILE A 131 -4.62 3.22 -18.21
C ILE A 131 -5.49 4.33 -17.62
N SER A 132 -6.43 4.88 -18.40
CA SER A 132 -7.37 5.90 -17.93
C SER A 132 -8.25 5.43 -16.77
N ALA A 133 -8.73 4.18 -16.79
CA ALA A 133 -9.55 3.62 -15.72
C ALA A 133 -8.72 3.42 -14.44
N VAL A 134 -7.48 2.92 -14.58
CA VAL A 134 -6.54 2.79 -13.45
C VAL A 134 -6.20 4.17 -12.86
N THR A 135 -5.89 5.17 -13.69
CA THR A 135 -5.61 6.53 -13.24
C THR A 135 -6.78 7.14 -12.49
N LEU A 136 -8.01 7.00 -13.01
CA LEU A 136 -9.21 7.49 -12.33
C LEU A 136 -9.38 6.83 -10.95
N PHE A 137 -9.24 5.51 -10.87
CA PHE A 137 -9.31 4.78 -9.61
C PHE A 137 -8.28 5.28 -8.59
N VAL A 138 -7.01 5.38 -8.97
CA VAL A 138 -5.94 5.84 -8.06
C VAL A 138 -6.23 7.27 -7.58
N ASN A 139 -6.65 8.17 -8.48
CA ASN A 139 -7.02 9.53 -8.09
C ASN A 139 -8.16 9.55 -7.07
N SER A 140 -9.20 8.74 -7.29
CA SER A 140 -10.32 8.61 -6.35
C SER A 140 -9.87 8.09 -4.96
N LEU A 141 -8.88 7.19 -4.88
CA LEU A 141 -8.31 6.77 -3.59
C LEU A 141 -7.64 7.93 -2.86
N PHE A 142 -6.85 8.75 -3.56
CA PHE A 142 -6.22 9.92 -2.95
C PHE A 142 -7.26 10.94 -2.48
N GLU A 143 -8.29 11.23 -3.26
CA GLU A 143 -9.36 12.17 -2.91
C GLU A 143 -10.19 11.69 -1.72
N SER A 144 -10.46 10.38 -1.64
CA SER A 144 -11.29 9.77 -0.61
C SER A 144 -10.54 9.36 0.67
N ARG A 145 -9.22 9.65 0.79
CA ARG A 145 -8.38 9.22 1.93
C ARG A 145 -8.91 9.60 3.31
N ASN A 146 -9.69 10.68 3.43
CA ASN A 146 -10.30 11.14 4.69
C ASN A 146 -11.71 10.57 4.93
N ASN A 147 -12.26 9.80 4.00
CA ASN A 147 -13.59 9.19 4.10
C ASN A 147 -13.47 7.67 3.91
N SER A 148 -13.41 6.93 5.03
CA SER A 148 -13.23 5.48 5.00
C SER A 148 -14.33 4.72 4.28
N ALA A 149 -15.57 5.24 4.25
CA ALA A 149 -16.66 4.58 3.55
C ALA A 149 -16.44 4.65 2.03
N THR A 150 -16.21 5.86 1.50
CA THR A 150 -15.95 6.10 0.09
C THR A 150 -14.65 5.45 -0.38
N PHE A 151 -13.57 5.51 0.42
CA PHE A 151 -12.30 4.86 0.10
C PHE A 151 -12.49 3.34 -0.08
N LYS A 152 -13.21 2.71 0.85
CA LYS A 152 -13.52 1.28 0.79
C LYS A 152 -14.37 0.93 -0.44
N GLU A 153 -15.33 1.78 -0.78
CA GLU A 153 -16.19 1.61 -1.95
C GLU A 153 -15.37 1.63 -3.25
N HIS A 154 -14.47 2.59 -3.42
CA HIS A 154 -13.57 2.62 -4.57
C HIS A 154 -12.70 1.37 -4.70
N ILE A 155 -12.13 0.87 -3.58
CA ILE A 155 -11.38 -0.40 -3.59
C ILE A 155 -12.28 -1.55 -4.04
N TRP A 156 -13.49 -1.63 -3.50
CA TRP A 156 -14.45 -2.69 -3.84
C TRP A 156 -14.82 -2.66 -5.33
N ASP A 157 -15.16 -1.50 -5.85
CA ASP A 157 -15.54 -1.31 -7.25
C ASP A 157 -14.40 -1.66 -8.20
N PHE A 158 -13.18 -1.26 -7.88
CA PHE A 158 -12.00 -1.65 -8.65
C PHE A 158 -11.79 -3.17 -8.66
N LEU A 159 -11.94 -3.83 -7.50
CA LEU A 159 -11.84 -5.29 -7.42
C LEU A 159 -12.96 -5.98 -8.19
N VAL A 160 -14.16 -5.41 -8.27
CA VAL A 160 -15.25 -5.95 -9.09
C VAL A 160 -14.96 -5.77 -10.59
N GLN A 161 -14.53 -4.57 -11.00
CA GLN A 161 -14.24 -4.25 -12.39
C GLN A 161 -13.07 -5.07 -12.94
N SER A 162 -11.96 -5.15 -12.19
CA SER A 162 -10.76 -5.89 -12.58
C SER A 162 -11.04 -7.37 -12.87
N LYS A 163 -12.03 -7.98 -12.21
CA LYS A 163 -12.45 -9.37 -12.50
C LYS A 163 -13.08 -9.56 -13.87
N GLY A 164 -13.74 -8.53 -14.41
CA GLY A 164 -14.22 -8.57 -15.79
C GLY A 164 -13.09 -8.63 -16.83
N PHE A 165 -11.87 -8.34 -16.40
CA PHE A 165 -10.67 -8.27 -17.21
C PHE A 165 -9.63 -9.37 -16.87
N SER A 166 -9.79 -10.07 -15.74
CA SER A 166 -9.04 -11.28 -15.40
C SER A 166 -9.61 -12.47 -16.19
N SER A 167 -9.22 -12.60 -17.46
CA SER A 167 -9.44 -13.79 -18.30
C SER A 167 -8.11 -14.48 -18.58
#